data_AF-A0A354W8D7-F1
#
_entry.id   AF-A0A354W8D7-F1
#
_cell.length_a   1.000
_cell.length_b   1.000
_cell.length_c   1.000
_cell.angle_alpha   90.00
_cell.angle_beta   90.00
_cell.angle_gamma   90.00
#
_symmetry.space_group_name_H-M   'P 1'
#
loop_
_entity.id
_entity.type
_entity.pdbx_description
1 polymer ?
#
loop_
_entity_poly.entity_id
_entity_poly.type
_entity_poly.pdbx_seq_one_letter_code
_entity_poly.pdbx_strand_id
1 'polypeptide(L)' 'MFTNLERLSVEVDGRYATPEELDFLKSYFNTLKYRISAYQKIQKNEAVIISQIKEK' A
#
# COMPACT_ATOMS: atom_id res chain seq x y z
N MET A 1 -3.60 -0.87 -3.06
CA MET A 1 -4.37 0.30 -2.60
C MET A 1 -4.68 1.25 -3.73
N PHE A 2 -3.70 1.79 -4.47
CA PHE A 2 -4.00 2.61 -5.65
C PHE A 2 -4.88 1.86 -6.66
N THR A 3 -4.62 0.58 -6.91
CA THR A 3 -5.50 -0.29 -7.72
C THR A 3 -6.93 -0.41 -7.18
N ASN A 4 -7.11 -0.37 -5.85
CA ASN A 4 -8.45 -0.44 -5.24
C ASN A 4 -9.18 0.90 -5.37
N LEU A 5 -8.47 2.02 -5.29
CA LEU A 5 -9.03 3.35 -5.56
C LEU A 5 -9.41 3.51 -7.03
N GLU A 6 -8.56 3.06 -7.94
CA GLU A 6 -8.82 3.06 -9.38
C GLU A 6 -10.06 2.22 -9.69
N ARG A 7 -10.15 1.00 -9.14
CA ARG A 7 -11.34 0.16 -9.26
C ARG A 7 -12.59 0.86 -8.71
N LEU A 8 -12.49 1.44 -7.51
CA LEU A 8 -13.60 2.18 -6.90
C LEU A 8 -14.07 3.33 -7.79
N SER A 9 -13.16 4.09 -8.41
CA SER A 9 -13.52 5.21 -9.29
C SER A 9 -14.35 4.81 -10.50
N VAL A 10 -14.20 3.58 -10.97
CA VAL A 10 -15.01 3.00 -12.05
C VAL A 10 -16.33 2.43 -11.49
N GLU A 11 -16.27 1.69 -10.38
CA GLU A 11 -17.43 1.05 -9.73
C GLU A 11 -18.48 2.06 -9.27
N VAL A 12 -18.06 3.26 -8.84
CA VAL A 12 -18.98 4.30 -8.40
C VAL A 12 -19.57 5.12 -9.54
N ASP A 13 -19.13 4.97 -10.80
CA ASP A 13 -19.75 5.56 -12.00
C ASP A 13 -20.33 6.99 -11.80
N GLY A 14 -19.53 7.92 -11.25
CA GLY A 14 -19.92 9.31 -11.06
C GLY A 14 -20.83 9.62 -9.84
N ARG A 15 -21.29 8.62 -9.09
CA ARG A 15 -21.91 8.83 -7.76
C ARG A 15 -20.87 8.81 -6.65
N TYR A 16 -21.28 9.23 -5.45
CA TYR A 16 -20.49 9.04 -4.25
C TYR A 16 -20.43 7.56 -3.86
N ALA A 17 -19.29 7.14 -3.33
CA ALA A 17 -19.09 5.80 -2.76
C ALA A 17 -19.94 5.62 -1.48
N THR A 18 -20.47 4.42 -1.27
CA THR A 18 -21.13 4.06 -0.01
C THR A 18 -20.10 3.80 1.10
N PRO A 19 -20.52 3.79 2.38
CA PRO A 19 -19.63 3.45 3.49
C PRO A 19 -18.95 2.08 3.33
N GLU A 20 -19.68 1.08 2.82
CA GLU A 20 -19.21 -0.29 2.63
C GLU A 20 -18.15 -0.35 1.51
N GLU A 21 -18.35 0.40 0.42
CA GLU A 21 -17.38 0.52 -0.67
C GLU A 21 -16.07 1.18 -0.20
N LEU A 22 -16.13 2.00 0.85
CA LEU A 22 -14.98 2.68 1.44
C LEU A 22 -14.28 1.88 2.54
N ASP A 23 -14.80 0.72 2.96
CA ASP A 23 -14.27 -0.01 4.12
C ASP A 23 -12.81 -0.45 3.94
N PHE A 24 -12.36 -0.71 2.71
CA PHE A 24 -10.97 -1.04 2.44
C PHE A 24 -9.99 0.08 2.85
N LEU A 25 -10.44 1.34 2.87
CA LEU A 25 -9.64 2.47 3.32
C LEU A 25 -9.32 2.36 4.81
N LYS A 26 -10.27 1.89 5.62
CA LYS A 26 -10.06 1.68 7.06
C LYS A 26 -8.94 0.65 7.29
N SER A 27 -9.03 -0.50 6.62
CA SER A 27 -7.99 -1.53 6.66
C SER A 27 -6.65 -1.01 6.16
N TYR A 28 -6.66 -0.19 5.11
CA TYR A 28 -5.44 0.41 4.56
C TYR A 28 -4.77 1.37 5.55
N PHE A 29 -5.52 2.33 6.11
CA PHE A 29 -4.97 3.32 7.03
C PHE A 29 -4.43 2.69 8.31
N ASN A 30 -5.07 1.63 8.81
CA ASN A 30 -4.57 0.86 9.94
C ASN A 30 -3.17 0.27 9.71
N THR A 31 -2.81 -0.01 8.45
CA THR A 31 -1.49 -0.57 8.10
C THR A 31 -0.50 0.49 7.58
N LEU A 32 -0.94 1.71 7.30
CA LEU A 32 -0.15 2.73 6.60
C LEU A 32 1.18 3.03 7.30
N LYS A 33 1.15 3.21 8.62
CA LYS A 33 2.35 3.48 9.42
C LYS A 33 3.39 2.36 9.28
N TYR A 34 2.95 1.11 9.33
CA TYR A 34 3.83 -0.06 9.19
C TYR A 34 4.41 -0.16 7.78
N ARG A 35 3.61 0.11 6.75
CA ARG A 35 4.05 0.09 5.35
C ARG A 35 5.12 1.15 5.07
N ILE A 36 4.91 2.39 5.55
CA ILE A 36 5.92 3.45 5.44
C ILE A 36 7.21 3.05 6.16
N SER A 37 7.10 2.57 7.41
CA SER A 37 8.27 2.14 8.18
C SER A 37 9.02 0.98 7.50
N ALA A 38 8.29 0.02 6.92
CA ALA A 38 8.87 -1.10 6.21
C ALA A 38 9.66 -0.63 4.97
N TYR A 39 9.08 0.25 4.15
CA TYR A 39 9.77 0.79 2.98
C TYR A 39 11.02 1.58 3.35
N GLN A 40 10.96 2.42 4.39
CA GLN A 40 12.12 3.15 4.88
C GLN A 40 13.23 2.20 5.38
N LYS A 41 12.86 1.13 6.09
CA LYS A 41 13.81 0.12 6.56
C LYS A 41 14.46 -0.64 5.41
N ILE A 42 13.68 -1.03 4.39
CA ILE A 42 14.19 -1.70 3.20
C ILE A 42 15.18 -0.77 2.47
N GLN A 43 14.76 0.48 2.19
CA GLN A 43 15.60 1.46 1.52
C GLN A 43 16.92 1.70 2.28
N LYS A 44 16.85 1.89 3.60
CA LYS A 44 18.05 2.11 4.43
C LYS A 44 19.04 0.94 4.37
N ASN A 45 18.55 -0.29 4.19
CA ASN A 45 19.38 -1.50 4.17
C ASN A 45 19.59 -2.06 2.75
N GLU A 46 19.25 -1.29 1.71
CA GLU A 46 19.30 -1.76 0.32
C GLU A 46 20.66 -2.36 -0.03
N ALA A 47 21.75 -1.65 0.25
CA ALA A 47 23.11 -2.13 -0.05
C ALA A 47 23.46 -3.45 0.65
N VAL A 48 23.04 -3.61 1.91
CA VAL A 48 23.26 -4.84 2.71
C VAL A 48 22.44 -6.00 2.16
N ILE A 49 21.18 -5.74 1.80
CA ILE A 49 20.30 -6.75 1.20
C ILE A 49 20.88 -7.24 -0.12
N ILE A 50 21.37 -6.32 -0.96
CA ILE A 50 21.97 -6.67 -2.25
C ILE A 50 23.29 -7.42 -2.08
N SER A 51 24.15 -7.04 -1.13
CA SER A 51 25.41 -7.75 -0.89
C SER A 51 25.15 -9.19 -0.43
N GLN A 52 24.22 -9.39 0.50
CA GLN A 52 23.83 -10.73 1.00
C GLN A 52 23.28 -11.64 -0.10
N ILE A 53 22.55 -11.09 -1.08
CA ILE A 53 22.02 -11.87 -2.21
C ILE A 53 23.14 -12.25 -3.19
N LYS A 54 24.13 -11.37 -3.41
CA LYS A 54 25.24 -11.61 -4.35
C LYS A 54 26.31 -12.54 -3.81
N GLU A 55 26.46 -12.64 -2.48
CA GLU A 55 27.39 -13.55 -1.81
C GLU A 55 26.87 -14.99 -1.71
N LYS A 56 25.63 -15.25 -2.15
CA LYS A 56 25.03 -16.58 -2.31
C LYS A 56 25.13 -17.07 -3.74
#